data_AF-A0A944GPC6-F1
#
_entry.id   AF-A0A944GPC6-F1
#
_cell.length_a   1.000
_cell.length_b   1.000
_cell.length_c   1.000
_cell.angle_alpha   90.00
_cell.angle_beta   90.00
_cell.angle_gamma   90.00
#
_symmetry.space_group_name_H-M   'P 1'
#
loop_
_entity.id
_entity.type
_entity.pdbx_description
1 polymer ?
#
loop_
_entity_poly.entity_id
_entity_poly.type
_entity_poly.pdbx_seq_one_letter_code
_entity_poly.pdbx_strand_id
1 'polypeptide(L)'
;VMQRCGSHIASLTDLDEAWRIGAAAVNQALKYGGRGIMMGFRRISNNPYRVAITPLDVRGCANKAKYFPKEWITPEGNNVTIDALNYFLPLIQGEPKIDYLNGIPVHFRLDQ
;
A
#
# COMPACT_ATOMS: atom_id res chain seq x y z
N VAL A 1 -1.62 -18.12 10.48
CA VAL A 1 -1.41 -16.67 10.30
C VAL A 1 -0.04 -16.45 9.66
N MET A 2 0.04 -16.35 8.32
CA MET A 2 1.29 -16.06 7.58
C MET A 2 1.13 -14.92 6.56
N GLN A 3 -0.11 -14.60 6.17
CA GLN A 3 -0.42 -13.67 5.09
C GLN A 3 -0.01 -12.20 5.35
N ARG A 4 0.16 -11.79 6.61
CA ARG A 4 0.49 -10.39 6.99
C ARG A 4 1.96 -10.16 7.37
N CYS A 5 2.73 -11.24 7.53
CA CYS A 5 4.14 -11.19 7.92
C CYS A 5 5.05 -11.79 6.84
N GLY A 6 4.57 -11.84 5.59
CA GLY A 6 5.28 -12.39 4.45
C GLY A 6 6.30 -11.44 3.84
N SER A 7 7.14 -10.78 4.65
CA SER A 7 8.13 -9.81 4.13
C SER A 7 9.12 -10.42 3.14
N HIS A 8 9.36 -11.74 3.25
CA HIS A 8 10.16 -12.54 2.31
C HIS A 8 9.58 -12.62 0.88
N ILE A 9 8.31 -12.26 0.70
CA ILE A 9 7.59 -12.27 -0.59
C ILE A 9 6.73 -11.00 -0.73
N ALA A 10 7.12 -9.91 -0.09
CA ALA A 10 6.38 -8.65 -0.16
C ALA A 10 6.43 -8.07 -1.57
N SER A 11 5.43 -7.26 -1.91
CA SER A 11 5.49 -6.46 -3.13
C SER A 11 6.47 -5.31 -2.96
N LEU A 12 7.37 -5.13 -3.93
CA LEU A 12 8.23 -3.95 -3.99
C LEU A 12 7.41 -2.66 -4.09
N THR A 13 6.31 -2.68 -4.86
CA THR A 13 5.40 -1.54 -4.97
C THR A 13 4.83 -1.13 -3.61
N ASP A 14 4.38 -2.08 -2.79
CA ASP A 14 3.87 -1.80 -1.44
C ASP A 14 4.96 -1.21 -0.53
N LEU A 15 6.17 -1.78 -0.57
CA LEU A 15 7.31 -1.28 0.21
C LEU A 15 7.70 0.15 -0.16
N ASP A 16 7.81 0.44 -1.46
CA ASP A 16 8.14 1.77 -1.97
C ASP A 16 7.07 2.79 -1.61
N GLU A 17 5.79 2.43 -1.77
CA GLU A 17 4.66 3.28 -1.39
C GLU A 17 4.63 3.54 0.12
N ALA A 18 4.81 2.50 0.95
CA ALA A 18 4.86 2.62 2.41
C ALA A 18 5.98 3.54 2.90
N TRP A 19 7.18 3.44 2.29
CA TRP A 19 8.28 4.36 2.59
C TRP A 19 7.95 5.80 2.17
N ARG A 20 7.45 6.00 0.94
CA ARG A 20 7.15 7.32 0.38
C ARG A 20 6.05 8.05 1.17
N ILE A 21 5.00 7.36 1.60
CA ILE A 21 3.90 7.99 2.34
C ILE A 21 4.34 8.41 3.75
N GLY A 22 5.20 7.63 4.41
CA GLY A 22 5.80 7.99 5.69
C GLY A 22 6.67 9.25 5.56
N ALA A 23 7.56 9.28 4.57
CA ALA A 23 8.38 10.46 4.28
C ALA A 23 7.52 11.70 3.93
N ALA A 24 6.45 11.52 3.16
CA ALA A 24 5.52 12.59 2.83
C ALA A 24 4.80 13.14 4.06
N ALA A 25 4.43 12.29 5.03
CA ALA A 25 3.79 12.72 6.27
C ALA A 25 4.71 13.61 7.11
N VAL A 26 5.98 13.23 7.28
CA VAL A 26 6.97 14.05 7.98
C VAL A 26 7.19 15.37 7.27
N ASN A 27 7.37 15.35 5.94
CA ASN A 27 7.53 16.55 5.14
C ASN A 27 6.31 17.50 5.23
N GLN A 28 5.10 16.95 5.24
CA GLN A 28 3.87 17.73 5.40
C GLN A 28 3.85 18.43 6.77
N ALA A 29 4.17 17.70 7.84
CA ALA A 29 4.22 18.24 9.19
C ALA A 29 5.28 19.34 9.35
N LEU A 30 6.48 19.15 8.79
CA LEU A 30 7.56 20.14 8.86
C LEU A 30 7.24 21.42 8.06
N LYS A 31 6.63 21.30 6.88
CA LYS A 31 6.38 22.44 5.99
C LYS A 31 5.15 23.26 6.38
N TYR A 32 4.08 22.60 6.81
CA TYR A 32 2.78 23.24 7.01
C TYR A 32 2.27 23.14 8.45
N GLY A 33 2.93 22.35 9.31
CA GLY A 33 2.43 22.04 10.64
C GLY A 33 1.10 21.30 10.61
N GLY A 34 0.31 21.50 11.66
CA GLY A 34 -1.04 20.97 11.77
C GLY A 34 -1.13 19.59 12.43
N ARG A 35 -2.34 19.27 12.87
CA ARG A 35 -2.73 17.99 13.52
C ARG A 35 -4.00 17.47 12.87
N GLY A 36 -4.23 16.17 12.96
CA GLY A 36 -5.42 15.55 12.34
C GLY A 36 -5.35 15.51 10.82
N ILE A 37 -4.14 15.39 10.26
CA ILE A 37 -3.91 15.16 8.83
C ILE A 37 -3.37 13.74 8.64
N MET A 38 -3.94 13.02 7.69
CA MET A 38 -3.47 11.72 7.23
C MET A 38 -3.00 11.84 5.79
N MET A 39 -1.85 11.26 5.45
CA MET A 39 -1.47 11.13 4.05
C MET A 39 -2.20 9.95 3.42
N GLY A 40 -2.72 10.13 2.21
CA GLY A 40 -3.40 9.08 1.46
C GLY A 40 -2.93 9.00 0.02
N PHE A 41 -3.12 7.83 -0.58
CA PHE A 41 -2.84 7.62 -2.01
C PHE A 41 -4.05 7.97 -2.86
N ARG A 42 -3.80 8.75 -3.92
CA ARG A 42 -4.75 8.96 -5.02
C ARG A 42 -4.16 8.35 -6.28
N ARG A 43 -4.80 7.30 -6.78
CA ARG A 43 -4.44 6.67 -8.05
C ARG A 43 -4.71 7.64 -9.21
N ILE A 44 -3.68 7.90 -10.00
CA ILE A 44 -3.72 8.80 -11.17
C ILE A 44 -3.90 8.01 -12.45
N SER A 45 -3.26 6.84 -12.55
CA SER A 45 -3.27 6.02 -13.75
C SER A 45 -3.12 4.54 -13.40
N ASN A 46 -3.76 3.67 -14.18
CA ASN A 46 -3.61 2.22 -14.09
C ASN A 46 -2.51 1.68 -15.02
N ASN A 47 -2.36 2.25 -16.22
CA ASN A 47 -1.36 1.82 -17.18
C ASN A 47 -0.75 3.04 -17.92
N PRO A 48 0.49 3.45 -17.59
CA PRO A 48 1.33 2.90 -16.52
C PRO A 48 0.76 3.24 -15.14
N TYR A 49 0.99 2.38 -14.16
CA TYR A 49 0.51 2.58 -12.78
C TYR A 49 1.18 3.79 -12.13
N ARG A 50 0.38 4.72 -11.58
CA ARG A 50 0.87 5.90 -10.86
C ARG A 50 -0.08 6.31 -9.74
N VAL A 51 0.51 6.66 -8.59
CA VAL A 51 -0.18 7.27 -7.44
C VAL A 51 0.45 8.60 -7.05
N ALA A 52 -0.39 9.54 -6.64
CA ALA A 52 0.02 10.72 -5.87
C ALA A 52 -0.26 10.50 -4.40
N ILE A 53 0.58 11.11 -3.56
CA ILE A 53 0.35 11.18 -2.12
C ILE A 53 -0.23 12.56 -1.80
N THR A 54 -1.37 12.59 -1.11
CA THR A 54 -2.09 13.83 -0.80
C THR A 54 -2.46 13.90 0.68
N PRO A 55 -2.40 15.09 1.32
CA PRO A 55 -2.90 15.25 2.69
C PRO A 55 -4.43 15.21 2.72
N LEU A 56 -4.98 14.54 3.72
CA LEU A 56 -6.41 14.39 3.96
C LEU A 56 -6.72 14.83 5.39
N ASP A 57 -7.80 15.59 5.57
CA ASP A 57 -8.34 15.87 6.91
C ASP A 57 -8.92 14.58 7.50
N VAL A 58 -8.45 14.18 8.68
CA VAL A 58 -8.91 12.96 9.37
C VAL A 58 -10.41 12.99 9.59
N ARG A 59 -11.03 14.15 9.82
CA ARG A 59 -12.49 14.27 9.97
C ARG A 59 -13.23 13.89 8.69
N GLY A 60 -12.59 14.07 7.53
CA GLY A 60 -13.14 13.74 6.23
C GLY A 60 -13.00 12.26 5.84
N CYS A 61 -12.09 11.52 6.48
CA CYS A 61 -11.85 10.10 6.17
C CYS A 61 -12.13 9.13 7.34
N ALA A 62 -12.23 9.62 8.57
CA ALA A 62 -12.60 8.81 9.72
C ALA A 62 -13.96 8.13 9.48
N ASN A 63 -14.07 6.88 9.93
CA ASN A 63 -15.26 6.03 9.79
C ASN A 63 -15.74 5.77 8.35
N LYS A 64 -14.97 6.18 7.33
CA LYS A 64 -15.22 5.79 5.94
C LYS A 64 -14.45 4.52 5.62
N ALA A 65 -15.11 3.58 4.98
CA ALA A 65 -14.52 2.35 4.49
C ALA A 65 -14.54 2.31 2.97
N LYS A 66 -13.45 1.80 2.38
CA LYS A 66 -13.46 1.40 0.98
C LYS A 66 -13.97 -0.04 0.89
N TYR A 67 -15.23 -0.20 0.49
CA TYR A 67 -15.80 -1.52 0.27
C TYR A 67 -15.25 -2.16 -1.00
N PHE A 68 -15.24 -3.49 -1.01
CA PHE A 68 -14.98 -4.24 -2.23
C PHE A 68 -16.15 -4.03 -3.21
N PRO A 69 -15.90 -3.52 -4.44
CA PRO A 69 -16.96 -3.29 -5.42
C PRO A 69 -17.67 -4.59 -5.79
N LYS A 70 -19.01 -4.57 -5.90
CA LYS A 70 -19.77 -5.80 -6.23
C LYS A 70 -19.54 -6.24 -7.66
N GLU A 71 -19.33 -5.26 -8.56
CA GLU A 71 -18.94 -5.44 -9.95
C GLU A 71 -17.57 -6.11 -10.12
N TRP A 72 -16.78 -6.20 -9.05
CA TRP A 72 -15.50 -6.92 -9.06
C TRP A 72 -15.64 -8.41 -8.76
N ILE A 73 -16.84 -8.89 -8.45
CA ILE A 73 -17.15 -10.31 -8.20
C ILE A 73 -17.80 -10.88 -9.47
N THR A 74 -17.41 -12.08 -9.88
CA THR A 74 -18.05 -12.75 -11.03
C THR A 74 -19.53 -13.04 -10.75
N PRO A 75 -20.39 -13.18 -11.78
CA PRO A 75 -21.82 -13.50 -11.59
C PRO A 75 -22.06 -14.76 -10.76
N GLU A 76 -21.16 -15.75 -10.84
CA GLU A 76 -21.22 -17.00 -10.08
C GLU A 76 -20.80 -16.83 -8.61
N GLY A 77 -20.24 -15.67 -8.23
CA GLY A 77 -19.89 -15.33 -6.85
C GLY A 77 -18.63 -16.03 -6.31
N ASN A 78 -17.84 -16.66 -7.17
CA ASN A 78 -16.72 -17.52 -6.76
C ASN A 78 -15.34 -17.03 -7.24
N ASN A 79 -15.28 -15.90 -7.95
CA ASN A 79 -14.02 -15.33 -8.44
C ASN A 79 -14.12 -13.80 -8.60
N VAL A 80 -13.02 -13.17 -9.01
CA VAL A 80 -12.95 -11.73 -9.32
C VAL A 80 -12.97 -11.46 -10.82
N THR A 81 -13.47 -10.28 -11.21
CA THR A 81 -13.50 -9.85 -12.62
C THR A 81 -12.15 -9.32 -13.11
N ILE A 82 -12.02 -9.14 -14.42
CA ILE A 82 -10.81 -8.55 -15.03
C ILE A 82 -10.55 -7.12 -14.54
N ASP A 83 -11.59 -6.36 -14.23
CA ASP A 83 -11.45 -5.00 -13.69
C ASP A 83 -10.81 -5.00 -12.30
N ALA A 84 -11.17 -5.99 -11.47
CA ALA A 84 -10.54 -6.22 -10.18
C ALA A 84 -9.06 -6.58 -10.37
N LEU A 85 -8.74 -7.50 -11.30
CA LEU A 85 -7.36 -7.87 -11.61
C LEU A 85 -6.55 -6.66 -12.09
N ASN A 86 -7.10 -5.84 -12.99
CA ASN A 86 -6.44 -4.62 -13.48
C ASN A 86 -6.15 -3.62 -12.34
N TYR A 87 -7.00 -3.59 -11.31
CA TYR A 87 -6.76 -2.75 -10.13
C TYR A 87 -5.66 -3.32 -9.22
N PHE A 88 -5.70 -4.64 -8.94
CA PHE A 88 -4.81 -5.30 -7.98
C PHE A 88 -3.43 -5.64 -8.53
N LEU A 89 -3.32 -6.03 -9.80
CA LEU A 89 -2.06 -6.49 -10.38
C LEU A 89 -0.93 -5.46 -10.18
N PRO A 90 -1.12 -4.15 -10.42
CA PRO A 90 -0.07 -3.17 -10.16
C PRO A 90 0.40 -3.10 -8.70
N LEU A 91 -0.48 -3.39 -7.74
CA LEU A 91 -0.19 -3.29 -6.30
C LEU A 91 0.74 -4.38 -5.80
N ILE A 92 0.88 -5.48 -6.55
CA ILE A 92 1.73 -6.62 -6.18
C ILE A 92 3.02 -6.68 -7.01
N GLN A 93 3.28 -5.69 -7.87
CA GLN A 93 4.42 -5.76 -8.80
C GLN A 93 5.77 -5.56 -8.11
N GLY A 94 6.75 -6.26 -8.66
CA GLY A 94 8.15 -6.20 -8.28
C GLY A 94 8.45 -6.96 -6.99
N GLU A 95 9.68 -7.45 -6.91
CA GLU A 95 10.19 -8.22 -5.79
C GLU A 95 11.33 -7.45 -5.10
N PRO A 96 11.29 -7.28 -3.77
CA PRO A 96 12.40 -6.67 -3.05
C PRO A 96 13.61 -7.61 -3.07
N LYS A 97 14.81 -7.01 -3.05
CA LYS A 97 16.02 -7.76 -2.74
C LYS A 97 16.05 -8.07 -1.25
N ILE A 98 16.21 -9.35 -0.90
CA ILE A 98 16.23 -9.82 0.49
C ILE A 98 17.54 -10.52 0.74
N ASP A 99 18.20 -10.14 1.82
CA ASP A 99 19.43 -10.80 2.26
C ASP A 99 19.09 -12.05 3.06
N TYR A 100 19.83 -13.12 2.80
CA TYR A 100 19.68 -14.41 3.46
C TYR A 100 21.00 -14.85 4.10
N LEU A 101 20.90 -15.46 5.28
CA LEU A 101 22.03 -16.12 5.95
C LEU A 101 21.59 -17.53 6.35
N ASN A 102 22.33 -18.55 5.90
CA ASN A 102 22.01 -19.96 6.14
C ASN A 102 20.57 -20.35 5.74
N GLY A 103 20.05 -19.76 4.65
CA GLY A 103 18.69 -20.03 4.15
C GLY A 103 17.57 -19.29 4.88
N ILE A 104 17.89 -18.41 5.83
CA ILE A 104 16.90 -17.64 6.61
C ILE A 104 16.96 -16.15 6.21
N PRO A 105 15.82 -15.48 5.98
CA PRO A 105 15.79 -14.03 5.74
C PRO A 105 16.41 -13.26 6.90
N VAL A 106 17.33 -12.35 6.59
CA VAL A 106 17.93 -11.44 7.58
C VAL A 106 16.96 -10.28 7.79
N HIS A 107 16.47 -10.13 9.02
CA HIS A 107 15.60 -9.03 9.40
C HIS A 107 16.38 -7.98 10.19
N PHE A 108 16.07 -6.71 9.91
CA PHE A 108 16.57 -5.58 10.69
C PHE A 108 16.12 -5.70 12.16
N ARG A 109 17.04 -5.42 13.07
CA ARG A 109 16.77 -5.32 14.52
C ARG A 109 17.18 -3.94 14.98
N LEU A 110 16.34 -3.30 15.77
CA LEU A 110 16.75 -2.15 16.56
C LEU A 110 17.48 -2.69 17.78
N ASP A 111 18.66 -2.15 18.08
CA ASP A 111 19.29 -2.36 19.38
C ASP A 111 18.36 -1.75 20.42
N GLN A 112 17.63 -2.60 21.14
CA GLN A 112 16.77 -2.23 22.26
C GLN A 112 17.42 -2.66 23.57
#